data_AF-A0A9E3Q1U4-F1
#
_entry.id   AF-A0A9E3Q1U4-F1
#
_cell.length_a   1.000
_cell.length_b   1.000
_cell.length_c   1.000
_cell.angle_alpha   90.00
_cell.angle_beta   90.00
_cell.angle_gamma   90.00
#
_symmetry.space_group_name_H-M   'P 1'
#
loop_
_entity.id
_entity.type
_entity.pdbx_description
1 polymer ?
#
loop_
_entity_poly.entity_id
_entity_poly.type
_entity_poly.pdbx_seq_one_letter_code
_entity_poly.pdbx_strand_id
1 'polypeptide(L)'
;MGWLVLVWTGCRTVEPFGPALAGQVREGQTRDEVRAVLGNPTTLEQSGMGLSVETYEVWQSIFGRYGIRDREEALEIRQFSVRYGDDGRVERTLYHRGVLEGWTLLYTRSVGPWLDPEAMARVVPGRTRKSDLESWFGPASMARLDPGGGVRLEWVYQSIEAAAVTPGRSFRALEVVVDEEGLVQSAKRVDRVFPAWRR
;
A
#
# COMPACT_ATOMS: atom_id res chain seq x y z
N MET A 1 -33.46 37.42 -1.32
CA MET A 1 -33.61 36.29 -2.25
C MET A 1 -32.21 35.88 -2.67
N GLY A 2 -31.66 34.85 -2.04
CA GLY A 2 -30.30 34.37 -2.31
C GLY A 2 -30.24 32.92 -1.88
N TRP A 3 -30.35 32.01 -2.85
CA TRP A 3 -30.29 30.57 -2.60
C TRP A 3 -28.83 30.18 -2.39
N LEU A 4 -28.52 29.75 -1.17
CA LEU A 4 -27.27 29.08 -0.85
C LEU A 4 -27.36 27.66 -1.43
N VAL A 5 -26.67 27.41 -2.54
CA VAL A 5 -26.54 26.06 -3.07
C VAL A 5 -25.41 25.37 -2.30
N LEU A 6 -25.78 24.66 -1.23
CA LEU A 6 -24.93 23.63 -0.64
C LEU A 6 -24.85 22.48 -1.64
N VAL A 7 -23.80 22.46 -2.46
CA VAL A 7 -23.43 21.26 -3.19
C VAL A 7 -22.79 20.31 -2.17
N TRP A 8 -23.62 19.45 -1.59
CA TRP A 8 -23.17 18.20 -0.99
C TRP A 8 -22.57 17.35 -2.11
N THR A 9 -21.28 17.49 -2.38
CA THR A 9 -20.52 16.40 -3.00
C THR A 9 -20.42 15.31 -1.94
N GLY A 10 -21.39 14.40 -1.94
CA GLY A 10 -21.30 13.19 -1.14
C GLY A 10 -19.92 12.56 -1.36
N CYS A 11 -19.21 12.31 -0.28
CA CYS A 11 -17.97 11.55 -0.27
C CYS A 11 -18.25 10.15 -0.83
N ARG A 12 -18.28 10.00 -2.16
CA ARG A 12 -18.17 8.72 -2.82
C ARG A 12 -16.72 8.31 -2.74
N THR A 13 -16.35 7.63 -1.66
CA THR A 13 -15.31 6.60 -1.76
C THR A 13 -15.82 5.62 -2.80
N VAL A 14 -15.22 5.63 -3.99
CA VAL A 14 -15.58 4.68 -5.06
C VAL A 14 -15.32 3.28 -4.51
N GLU A 15 -16.41 2.55 -4.24
CA GLU A 15 -16.41 1.12 -3.92
C GLU A 15 -15.81 0.31 -5.07
N PRO A 16 -15.10 -0.78 -4.76
CA PRO A 16 -13.71 -0.79 -4.34
C PRO A 16 -12.73 -0.68 -5.53
N PHE A 17 -11.62 0.02 -5.29
CA PHE A 17 -10.46 0.11 -6.19
C PHE A 17 -10.07 -1.24 -6.81
N GLY A 18 -10.23 -1.40 -8.13
CA GLY A 18 -10.00 -2.66 -8.86
C GLY A 18 -9.27 -2.46 -10.19
N PRO A 19 -8.75 -3.54 -10.81
CA PRO A 19 -7.88 -3.45 -12.00
C PRO A 19 -8.53 -2.70 -13.18
N ALA A 20 -9.86 -2.85 -13.35
CA ALA A 20 -10.60 -2.18 -14.41
C ALA A 20 -10.65 -0.65 -14.25
N LEU A 21 -10.70 -0.16 -13.01
CA LEU A 21 -10.69 1.27 -12.73
C LEU A 21 -9.26 1.82 -12.85
N ALA A 22 -8.27 1.08 -12.35
CA ALA A 22 -6.85 1.39 -12.52
C ALA A 22 -6.44 1.53 -14.00
N GLY A 23 -6.96 0.65 -14.87
CA GLY A 23 -6.70 0.69 -16.32
C GLY A 23 -7.29 1.89 -17.08
N GLN A 24 -8.12 2.72 -16.43
CA GLN A 24 -8.63 3.97 -17.03
C GLN A 24 -7.64 5.13 -16.90
N VAL A 25 -6.66 5.02 -16.00
CA VAL A 25 -5.62 6.04 -15.82
C VAL A 25 -4.49 5.81 -16.81
N ARG A 26 -4.10 6.87 -17.52
CA ARG A 26 -3.11 6.84 -18.60
C ARG A 26 -2.09 7.94 -18.43
N GLU A 27 -0.89 7.71 -18.97
CA GLU A 27 0.16 8.72 -19.07
C GLU A 27 -0.36 9.99 -19.75
N GLY A 28 0.12 11.15 -19.28
CA GLY A 28 -0.27 12.46 -19.75
C GLY A 28 -1.55 13.03 -19.13
N GLN A 29 -2.36 12.25 -18.41
CA GLN A 29 -3.53 12.78 -17.70
C GLN A 29 -3.12 13.75 -16.58
N THR A 30 -3.97 14.73 -16.29
CA THR A 30 -3.85 15.64 -15.17
C THR A 30 -4.38 15.02 -13.87
N ARG A 31 -4.01 15.56 -12.72
CA ARG A 31 -4.57 15.13 -11.42
C ARG A 31 -6.10 15.17 -11.38
N ASP A 32 -6.70 16.22 -11.92
CA ASP A 32 -8.16 16.38 -11.86
C ASP A 32 -8.86 15.31 -12.70
N GLU A 33 -8.30 14.94 -13.84
CA GLU A 33 -8.79 13.83 -14.66
C GLU A 33 -8.65 12.49 -13.92
N VAL A 34 -7.52 12.24 -13.27
CA VAL A 34 -7.31 11.02 -12.46
C VAL A 34 -8.29 10.96 -11.29
N ARG A 35 -8.49 12.07 -10.57
CA ARG A 35 -9.40 12.16 -9.43
C ARG A 35 -10.86 12.10 -9.84
N ALA A 36 -11.22 12.52 -11.05
CA ALA A 36 -12.56 12.30 -11.60
C ALA A 36 -12.87 10.80 -11.76
N VAL A 37 -11.85 9.97 -12.00
CA VAL A 37 -11.98 8.50 -12.14
C VAL A 37 -11.86 7.80 -10.78
N LEU A 38 -10.84 8.13 -10.00
CA LEU A 38 -10.45 7.39 -8.79
C LEU A 38 -10.98 8.00 -7.48
N GLY A 39 -11.47 9.24 -7.52
CA GLY A 39 -11.77 10.02 -6.32
C GLY A 39 -10.51 10.59 -5.66
N ASN A 40 -10.59 10.84 -4.35
CA ASN A 40 -9.49 11.39 -3.59
C ASN A 40 -8.47 10.29 -3.22
N PRO A 41 -7.16 10.59 -3.28
CA PRO A 41 -6.14 9.63 -2.89
C PRO A 41 -6.13 9.42 -1.37
N THR A 42 -5.72 8.22 -0.95
CA THR A 42 -5.48 7.87 0.46
C THR A 42 -4.27 8.63 0.99
N THR A 43 -3.20 8.73 0.19
CA THR A 43 -2.00 9.51 0.54
C THR A 43 -1.49 10.31 -0.65
N LEU A 44 -0.85 11.44 -0.34
CA LEU A 44 -0.12 12.27 -1.30
C LEU A 44 1.28 12.47 -0.74
N GLU A 45 2.29 12.08 -1.51
CA GLU A 45 3.71 12.31 -1.21
C GLU A 45 4.29 13.24 -2.28
N GLN A 46 5.14 14.18 -1.87
CA GLN A 46 5.80 15.13 -2.76
C GLN A 46 7.31 15.07 -2.53
N SER A 47 8.07 15.13 -3.62
CA SER A 47 9.51 15.33 -3.59
C SER A 47 9.85 16.83 -3.58
N GLY A 48 11.07 17.17 -3.18
CA GLY A 48 11.57 18.55 -3.30
C GLY A 48 11.75 19.05 -4.74
N MET A 49 11.59 18.18 -5.75
CA MET A 49 11.77 18.48 -7.18
C MET A 49 10.43 18.66 -7.92
N GLY A 50 9.31 18.81 -7.20
CA GLY A 50 7.98 18.99 -7.81
C GLY A 50 7.28 17.69 -8.22
N LEU A 51 8.01 16.56 -8.29
CA LEU A 51 7.42 15.24 -8.50
C LEU A 51 6.54 14.86 -7.32
N SER A 52 5.46 14.12 -7.60
CA SER A 52 4.57 13.63 -6.55
C SER A 52 3.99 12.26 -6.86
N VAL A 53 3.54 11.57 -5.82
CA VAL A 53 2.82 10.32 -5.93
C VAL A 53 1.50 10.42 -5.17
N GLU A 54 0.41 10.11 -5.84
CA GLU A 54 -0.89 9.86 -5.22
C GLU A 54 -1.09 8.36 -5.08
N THR A 55 -1.42 7.91 -3.87
CA THR A 55 -1.69 6.49 -3.60
C THR A 55 -3.16 6.30 -3.24
N TYR A 56 -3.77 5.30 -3.85
CA TYR A 56 -5.14 4.87 -3.60
C TYR A 56 -5.10 3.46 -3.02
N GLU A 57 -5.63 3.28 -1.82
CA GLU A 57 -5.44 2.06 -1.05
C GLU A 57 -6.75 1.56 -0.44
N VAL A 58 -7.00 0.26 -0.60
CA VAL A 58 -8.14 -0.43 -0.01
C VAL A 58 -7.66 -1.69 0.70
N TRP A 59 -8.16 -1.90 1.91
CA TRP A 59 -7.92 -3.07 2.74
C TRP A 59 -9.23 -3.83 2.91
N GLN A 60 -9.26 -5.11 2.56
CA GLN A 60 -10.45 -5.92 2.64
C GLN A 60 -10.14 -7.28 3.29
N SER A 61 -10.90 -7.65 4.30
CA SER A 61 -10.88 -9.03 4.81
C SER A 61 -11.43 -9.97 3.74
N ILE A 62 -10.68 -11.02 3.44
CA ILE A 62 -11.10 -12.10 2.55
C ILE A 62 -11.05 -13.42 3.31
N PHE A 63 -11.99 -14.31 2.99
CA PHE A 63 -12.09 -15.63 3.62
C PHE A 63 -11.80 -16.69 2.57
N GLY A 64 -10.94 -17.64 2.92
CA GLY A 64 -10.54 -18.69 2.00
C GLY A 64 -9.88 -19.86 2.70
N ARG A 65 -9.37 -20.78 1.87
CA ARG A 65 -8.40 -21.80 2.29
C ARG A 65 -7.01 -21.22 2.06
N TYR A 66 -6.38 -20.76 3.12
CA TYR A 66 -4.97 -20.40 3.16
C TYR A 66 -4.29 -21.39 4.11
N GLY A 67 -3.15 -21.95 3.69
CA GLY A 67 -2.44 -22.97 4.49
C GLY A 67 -3.25 -24.24 4.80
N ILE A 68 -3.20 -24.68 6.08
CA ILE A 68 -3.62 -26.02 6.55
C ILE A 68 -4.97 -25.99 7.30
N ARG A 69 -5.60 -24.82 7.47
CA ARG A 69 -6.84 -24.67 8.25
C ARG A 69 -8.00 -24.19 7.37
N ASP A 70 -9.16 -24.83 7.52
CA ASP A 70 -10.40 -24.39 6.88
C ASP A 70 -10.88 -23.07 7.52
N ARG A 71 -11.02 -22.01 6.70
CA ARG A 71 -11.36 -20.61 7.06
C ARG A 71 -10.25 -19.82 7.76
N GLU A 72 -9.20 -19.50 7.02
CA GLU A 72 -8.28 -18.43 7.41
C GLU A 72 -8.78 -17.08 6.86
N GLU A 73 -8.81 -16.08 7.74
CA GLU A 73 -9.12 -14.70 7.37
C GLU A 73 -7.83 -14.01 6.93
N ALA A 74 -7.66 -13.84 5.62
CA ALA A 74 -6.57 -13.04 5.09
C ALA A 74 -7.02 -11.60 4.88
N LEU A 75 -6.05 -10.69 4.77
CA LEU A 75 -6.27 -9.29 4.50
C LEU A 75 -5.73 -8.98 3.10
N GLU A 76 -6.63 -8.72 2.17
CA GLU A 76 -6.27 -8.26 0.84
C GLU A 76 -5.97 -6.76 0.89
N ILE A 77 -4.85 -6.38 0.29
CA ILE A 77 -4.46 -4.99 0.11
C ILE A 77 -4.39 -4.74 -1.39
N ARG A 78 -5.18 -3.77 -1.86
CA ARG A 78 -5.15 -3.30 -3.25
C ARG A 78 -4.66 -1.86 -3.26
N GLN A 79 -3.60 -1.62 -4.01
CA GLN A 79 -2.96 -0.31 -4.13
C GLN A 79 -2.84 0.12 -5.59
N PHE A 80 -3.18 1.38 -5.84
CA PHE A 80 -2.68 2.13 -6.99
C PHE A 80 -1.71 3.17 -6.51
N SER A 81 -0.69 3.41 -7.30
CA SER A 81 0.06 4.66 -7.22
C SER A 81 0.13 5.30 -8.59
N VAL A 82 -0.03 6.61 -8.60
CA VAL A 82 0.07 7.46 -9.78
C VAL A 82 1.16 8.48 -9.49
N ARG A 83 2.25 8.43 -10.26
CA ARG A 83 3.31 9.42 -10.19
C ARG A 83 3.05 10.50 -11.22
N TYR A 84 3.15 11.75 -10.77
CA TYR A 84 3.06 12.93 -11.61
C TYR A 84 4.42 13.59 -11.76
N GLY A 85 4.69 14.05 -12.98
CA GLY A 85 5.82 14.92 -13.29
C GLY A 85 5.68 16.30 -12.67
N ASP A 86 6.70 17.13 -12.90
CA ASP A 86 6.71 18.53 -12.48
C ASP A 86 5.64 19.38 -13.20
N ASP A 87 5.26 18.98 -14.40
CA ASP A 87 4.15 19.53 -15.19
C ASP A 87 2.74 19.15 -14.66
N GLY A 88 2.68 18.31 -13.62
CA GLY A 88 1.43 17.85 -13.01
C GLY A 88 0.69 16.78 -13.82
N ARG A 89 1.34 16.15 -14.80
CA ARG A 89 0.77 15.06 -15.61
C ARG A 89 1.28 13.70 -15.18
N VAL A 90 0.47 12.66 -15.40
CA VAL A 90 0.82 11.27 -15.09
C VAL A 90 2.03 10.85 -15.92
N GLU A 91 3.10 10.49 -15.23
CA GLU A 91 4.29 9.88 -15.83
C GLU A 91 4.27 8.37 -15.74
N ARG A 92 3.75 7.84 -14.63
CA ARG A 92 3.81 6.40 -14.34
C ARG A 92 2.70 5.98 -13.41
N THR A 93 2.24 4.75 -13.60
CA THR A 93 1.28 4.11 -12.70
C THR A 93 1.81 2.75 -12.23
N LEU A 94 1.32 2.31 -11.07
CA LEU A 94 1.58 0.98 -10.55
C LEU A 94 0.35 0.48 -9.81
N TYR A 95 -0.17 -0.66 -10.24
CA TYR A 95 -1.18 -1.43 -9.52
C TYR A 95 -0.50 -2.59 -8.79
N HIS A 96 -0.81 -2.75 -7.50
CA HIS A 96 -0.36 -3.86 -6.69
C HIS A 96 -1.52 -4.51 -5.94
N ARG A 97 -1.45 -5.84 -5.83
CA ARG A 97 -2.36 -6.64 -5.02
C ARG A 97 -1.53 -7.52 -4.10
N GLY A 98 -1.61 -7.27 -2.80
CA GLY A 98 -1.01 -8.09 -1.77
C GLY A 98 -2.06 -8.86 -0.98
N VAL A 99 -1.66 -9.99 -0.41
CA VAL A 99 -2.47 -10.76 0.54
C VAL A 99 -1.64 -10.99 1.79
N LEU A 100 -2.17 -10.55 2.92
CA LEU A 100 -1.61 -10.81 4.23
C LEU A 100 -2.40 -11.93 4.89
N GLU A 101 -1.85 -13.13 4.80
CA GLU A 101 -2.35 -14.27 5.55
C GLU A 101 -2.11 -14.08 7.04
N GLY A 102 -2.98 -14.65 7.85
CA GLY A 102 -2.85 -14.56 9.29
C GLY A 102 -3.86 -15.39 10.04
N TRP A 103 -3.70 -15.38 11.36
CA TRP A 103 -4.54 -16.12 12.27
C TRP A 103 -5.07 -15.18 13.36
N THR A 104 -6.25 -15.53 13.86
CA THR A 104 -6.92 -14.84 14.95
C THR A 104 -6.99 -15.79 16.14
N LEU A 105 -6.54 -15.34 17.32
CA LEU A 105 -6.70 -16.07 18.58
C LEU A 105 -7.23 -15.15 19.65
N LEU A 106 -8.45 -15.46 20.13
CA LEU A 106 -9.21 -14.85 21.23
C LEU A 106 -9.33 -13.31 21.16
N TYR A 107 -8.23 -12.57 21.20
CA TYR A 107 -8.18 -11.10 21.18
C TYR A 107 -7.00 -10.52 20.36
N THR A 108 -6.21 -11.35 19.69
CA THR A 108 -5.06 -10.92 18.88
C THR A 108 -5.17 -11.49 17.48
N ARG A 109 -5.07 -10.60 16.50
CA ARG A 109 -4.82 -10.98 15.11
C ARG A 109 -3.34 -10.81 14.81
N SER A 110 -2.72 -11.84 14.25
CA SER A 110 -1.38 -11.75 13.64
C SER A 110 -1.50 -11.98 12.14
N VAL A 111 -0.99 -11.05 11.34
CA VAL A 111 -0.89 -11.20 9.87
C VAL A 111 0.51 -10.91 9.38
N GLY A 112 0.89 -11.56 8.28
CA GLY A 112 2.18 -11.38 7.59
C GLY A 112 3.17 -12.54 7.80
N PRO A 113 4.16 -12.69 6.90
CA PRO A 113 5.21 -13.68 7.06
C PRO A 113 6.06 -13.36 8.30
N TRP A 114 6.70 -14.36 8.89
CA TRP A 114 7.79 -14.10 9.82
C TRP A 114 9.02 -13.63 9.04
N LEU A 115 9.55 -12.44 9.37
CA LEU A 115 10.83 -11.99 8.82
C LEU A 115 11.95 -12.26 9.82
N ASP A 116 12.83 -13.17 9.44
CA ASP A 116 14.03 -13.49 10.20
C ASP A 116 14.98 -12.26 10.29
N PRO A 117 15.37 -11.83 11.50
CA PRO A 117 16.33 -10.75 11.69
C PRO A 117 17.64 -10.93 10.93
N GLU A 118 18.16 -12.16 10.82
CA GLU A 118 19.40 -12.41 10.08
C GLU A 118 19.19 -12.22 8.58
N ALA A 119 18.10 -12.74 8.02
CA ALA A 119 17.73 -12.49 6.63
C ALA A 119 17.52 -10.99 6.34
N MET A 120 16.87 -10.24 7.23
CA MET A 120 16.73 -8.78 7.09
C MET A 120 18.09 -8.06 7.11
N ALA A 121 19.06 -8.54 7.90
CA ALA A 121 20.40 -7.95 7.94
C ALA A 121 21.21 -8.16 6.64
N ARG A 122 20.78 -9.08 5.76
CA ARG A 122 21.39 -9.31 4.44
C ARG A 122 20.96 -8.30 3.39
N VAL A 123 19.96 -7.47 3.67
CA VAL A 123 19.50 -6.43 2.75
C VAL A 123 20.50 -5.28 2.73
N VAL A 124 21.29 -5.19 1.66
CA VAL A 124 22.37 -4.20 1.51
C VAL A 124 22.07 -3.30 0.29
N PRO A 125 21.88 -1.99 0.51
CA PRO A 125 21.73 -1.03 -0.58
C PRO A 125 22.89 -1.08 -1.59
N GLY A 126 22.57 -0.91 -2.86
CA GLY A 126 23.50 -1.00 -3.99
C GLY A 126 23.97 -2.42 -4.32
N ARG A 127 23.53 -3.45 -3.60
CA ARG A 127 23.94 -4.85 -3.82
C ARG A 127 22.77 -5.81 -3.93
N THR A 128 21.83 -5.75 -2.99
CA THR A 128 20.66 -6.62 -2.97
C THR A 128 19.71 -6.23 -4.10
N ARG A 129 19.14 -7.23 -4.78
CA ARG A 129 18.11 -7.03 -5.81
C ARG A 129 16.73 -7.40 -5.29
N LYS A 130 15.70 -6.87 -5.95
CA LYS A 130 14.29 -7.21 -5.73
C LYS A 130 14.06 -8.73 -5.78
N SER A 131 14.68 -9.43 -6.73
CA SER A 131 14.59 -10.89 -6.85
C SER A 131 15.11 -11.62 -5.62
N ASP A 132 16.15 -11.09 -4.97
CA ASP A 132 16.70 -11.69 -3.75
C ASP A 132 15.69 -11.54 -2.60
N LEU A 133 15.11 -10.34 -2.47
CA LEU A 133 14.07 -10.05 -1.48
C LEU A 133 12.85 -10.96 -1.66
N GLU A 134 12.38 -11.13 -2.90
CA GLU A 134 11.27 -12.02 -3.21
C GLU A 134 11.61 -13.49 -2.91
N SER A 135 12.86 -13.90 -3.16
CA SER A 135 13.32 -15.25 -2.80
C SER A 135 13.41 -15.47 -1.29
N TRP A 136 13.73 -14.45 -0.50
CA TRP A 136 13.91 -14.57 0.95
C TRP A 136 12.61 -14.41 1.73
N PHE A 137 11.76 -13.49 1.29
CA PHE A 137 10.60 -13.01 2.04
C PHE A 137 9.26 -13.31 1.35
N GLY A 138 9.29 -13.82 0.12
CA GLY A 138 8.11 -13.91 -0.73
C GLY A 138 7.72 -12.55 -1.33
N PRO A 139 6.57 -12.49 -2.01
CA PRO A 139 6.10 -11.25 -2.62
C PRO A 139 5.84 -10.16 -1.56
N ALA A 140 6.09 -8.90 -1.93
CA ALA A 140 5.79 -7.77 -1.05
C ALA A 140 4.29 -7.66 -0.77
N SER A 141 3.95 -7.33 0.48
CA SER A 141 2.57 -7.08 0.91
C SER A 141 2.00 -5.83 0.24
N MET A 142 2.84 -4.84 0.00
CA MET A 142 2.50 -3.57 -0.62
C MET A 142 3.58 -3.14 -1.61
N ALA A 143 3.18 -2.44 -2.66
CA ALA A 143 4.09 -1.84 -3.62
C ALA A 143 3.49 -0.55 -4.17
N ARG A 144 4.30 0.52 -4.15
CA ARG A 144 3.91 1.85 -4.64
C ARG A 144 5.09 2.58 -5.25
N LEU A 145 4.81 3.48 -6.17
CA LEU A 145 5.82 4.38 -6.74
C LEU A 145 6.41 5.26 -5.64
N ASP A 146 7.72 5.51 -5.71
CA ASP A 146 8.39 6.47 -4.84
C ASP A 146 8.52 7.82 -5.54
N PRO A 147 8.26 8.96 -4.85
CA PRO A 147 8.42 10.29 -5.45
C PRO A 147 9.85 10.57 -5.93
N GLY A 148 10.87 9.97 -5.30
CA GLY A 148 12.27 10.06 -5.71
C GLY A 148 12.62 9.17 -6.92
N GLY A 149 11.69 8.33 -7.38
CA GLY A 149 11.92 7.36 -8.45
C GLY A 149 11.98 5.91 -7.95
N GLY A 150 11.67 4.97 -8.84
CA GLY A 150 11.62 3.56 -8.51
C GLY A 150 10.32 3.14 -7.81
N VAL A 151 10.40 2.03 -7.05
CA VAL A 151 9.27 1.40 -6.38
C VAL A 151 9.62 1.15 -4.91
N ARG A 152 8.74 1.58 -4.02
CA ARG A 152 8.76 1.26 -2.59
C ARG A 152 7.96 -0.03 -2.37
N LEU A 153 8.64 -1.08 -1.93
CA LEU A 153 8.12 -2.38 -1.56
C LEU A 153 8.03 -2.48 -0.04
N GLU A 154 6.92 -3.02 0.48
CA GLU A 154 6.77 -3.22 1.92
C GLU A 154 6.33 -4.67 2.23
N TRP A 155 7.07 -5.33 3.13
CA TRP A 155 6.69 -6.63 3.71
C TRP A 155 6.19 -6.39 5.14
N VAL A 156 4.88 -6.51 5.34
CA VAL A 156 4.26 -6.43 6.67
C VAL A 156 4.38 -7.78 7.35
N TYR A 157 5.05 -7.84 8.51
CA TYR A 157 5.47 -9.12 9.12
C TYR A 157 5.01 -9.35 10.56
N GLN A 158 4.54 -8.31 11.24
CA GLN A 158 3.92 -8.42 12.54
C GLN A 158 2.83 -7.37 12.64
N SER A 159 1.59 -7.72 12.34
CA SER A 159 0.43 -6.91 12.73
C SER A 159 -0.16 -7.44 14.03
N ILE A 160 -0.53 -6.58 14.96
CA ILE A 160 -1.29 -6.91 16.16
C ILE A 160 -2.58 -6.08 16.11
N GLU A 161 -3.70 -6.76 15.94
CA GLU A 161 -5.04 -6.18 16.15
C GLU A 161 -5.54 -6.66 17.52
N ALA A 162 -5.54 -5.78 18.52
CA ALA A 162 -6.09 -6.08 19.84
C ALA A 162 -7.61 -5.84 19.82
N ALA A 163 -8.40 -6.91 19.73
CA ALA A 163 -9.85 -6.80 19.50
C ALA A 163 -10.66 -6.24 20.70
N ALA A 164 -10.07 -6.14 21.90
CA ALA A 164 -10.84 -5.94 23.14
C ALA A 164 -10.62 -4.63 23.92
N VAL A 165 -9.44 -3.98 23.87
CA VAL A 165 -9.11 -2.91 24.85
C VAL A 165 -8.59 -1.62 24.23
N THR A 166 -8.02 -1.66 23.02
CA THR A 166 -7.58 -0.45 22.31
C THR A 166 -7.72 -0.71 20.81
N PRO A 167 -8.68 -0.08 20.13
CA PRO A 167 -8.77 -0.24 18.70
C PRO A 167 -7.57 0.48 18.07
N GLY A 168 -6.69 -0.31 17.51
CA GLY A 168 -5.45 0.17 16.89
C GLY A 168 -4.77 -1.02 16.24
N ARG A 169 -4.39 -0.88 14.97
CA ARG A 169 -3.59 -1.89 14.28
C ARG A 169 -2.15 -1.39 14.35
N SER A 170 -1.33 -1.97 15.21
CA SER A 170 0.12 -1.78 15.10
C SER A 170 0.66 -2.81 14.14
N PHE A 171 1.46 -2.39 13.17
CA PHE A 171 2.19 -3.33 12.35
C PHE A 171 3.64 -2.91 12.15
N ARG A 172 4.50 -3.93 12.03
CA ARG A 172 5.88 -3.79 11.62
C ARG A 172 6.03 -4.16 10.16
N ALA A 173 6.82 -3.37 9.45
CA ALA A 173 7.15 -3.62 8.06
C ALA A 173 8.64 -3.44 7.79
N LEU A 174 9.15 -4.21 6.83
CA LEU A 174 10.39 -3.90 6.12
C LEU A 174 10.01 -3.08 4.88
N GLU A 175 10.43 -1.82 4.83
CA GLU A 175 10.24 -0.93 3.69
C GLU A 175 11.55 -0.85 2.90
N VAL A 176 11.47 -1.13 1.61
CA VAL A 176 12.62 -1.14 0.70
C VAL A 176 12.28 -0.33 -0.54
N VAL A 177 13.13 0.62 -0.91
CA VAL A 177 13.04 1.30 -2.20
C VAL A 177 13.98 0.64 -3.18
N VAL A 178 13.47 0.24 -4.34
CA VAL A 178 14.26 -0.31 -5.45
C VAL A 178 14.18 0.62 -6.66
N ASP A 179 15.25 0.70 -7.43
CA ASP A 179 15.26 1.42 -8.71
C ASP A 179 14.57 0.64 -9.84
N GLU A 180 14.70 1.12 -11.08
CA GLU A 180 14.07 0.52 -12.26
C GLU A 180 14.67 -0.84 -12.62
N GLU A 181 15.97 -1.02 -12.34
CA GLU A 181 16.70 -2.28 -12.48
C GLU A 181 16.44 -3.25 -11.31
N GLY A 182 15.67 -2.81 -10.32
CA GLY A 182 15.32 -3.58 -9.13
C GLY A 182 16.45 -3.69 -8.11
N LEU A 183 17.45 -2.81 -8.15
CA LEU A 183 18.51 -2.74 -7.14
C LEU A 183 18.00 -1.96 -5.93
N VAL A 184 18.29 -2.46 -4.73
CA VAL A 184 17.90 -1.80 -3.48
C VAL A 184 18.65 -0.48 -3.33
N GLN A 185 17.92 0.61 -3.21
CA GLN A 185 18.44 1.96 -2.94
C GLN A 185 18.39 2.30 -1.45
N SER A 186 17.37 1.82 -0.73
CA SER A 186 17.27 1.97 0.71
C SER A 186 16.45 0.85 1.33
N ALA A 187 16.71 0.55 2.60
CA ALA A 187 15.93 -0.41 3.39
C ALA A 187 15.82 0.09 4.83
N LYS A 188 14.62 0.07 5.40
CA LYS A 188 14.38 0.45 6.79
C LYS A 188 13.25 -0.37 7.40
N ARG A 189 13.31 -0.53 8.71
CA ARG A 189 12.20 -1.08 9.50
C ARG A 189 11.28 0.07 9.88
N VAL A 190 9.97 -0.17 9.76
CA VAL A 190 8.95 0.82 10.06
C VAL A 190 7.94 0.20 10.99
N ASP A 191 7.69 0.88 12.11
CA ASP A 191 6.59 0.57 13.01
C ASP A 191 5.48 1.59 12.72
N ARG A 192 4.28 1.12 12.36
CA ARG A 192 3.12 1.97 12.07
C ARG A 192 1.98 1.60 13.02
N VAL A 193 1.33 2.62 13.57
CA VAL A 193 0.10 2.46 14.35
C VAL A 193 -1.02 3.11 13.55
N PHE A 194 -1.92 2.30 13.00
CA PHE A 194 -3.15 2.85 12.43
C PHE A 194 -4.12 3.19 13.57
N PRO A 195 -4.65 4.43 13.62
CA PRO A 195 -5.76 4.73 14.50
C PRO A 195 -6.94 3.82 14.13
N ALA A 196 -7.69 3.39 15.14
CA ALA A 196 -8.96 2.69 14.97
C ALA A 196 -9.76 3.26 13.81
N TRP A 197 -10.07 2.44 12.80
CA TRP A 197 -11.15 2.78 11.89
C TRP A 197 -12.42 2.83 12.73
N ARG A 198 -13.05 4.01 12.83
CA ARG A 198 -14.42 4.08 13.35
C ARG A 198 -15.29 3.26 12.41
N ARG A 199 -15.89 2.20 12.94
CA ARG A 199 -16.92 1.41 12.27
C ARG A 199 -18.10 2.29 11.85
#